data_AF-Q4SU98-F1
#
_entry.id   AF-Q4SU98-F1
#
_cell.length_a   1.000
_cell.length_b   1.000
_cell.length_c   1.000
_cell.angle_alpha   90.00
_cell.angle_beta   90.00
_cell.angle_gamma   90.00
#
_symmetry.space_group_name_H-M   'P 1'
#
loop_
_entity.id
_entity.type
_entity.pdbx_description
1 polymer ?
#
loop_
_entity_poly.entity_id
_entity_poly.type
_entity_poly.pdbx_seq_one_letter_code
_entity_poly.pdbx_strand_id
1 'polypeptide(L)'
;MKAEMRRSVSEAFWALCAADSMSMPVHWYYDIADIKRDFGGWISGFNSPRDSHPSSILTLSNTTGSGRTAWSGGASRPDVVGNVILHDKLDLWKASTGSVHYHQGLQSGENTLNVLCALRAAHTLVSSRFTDLSRPDARAAVLSDYIGFLTTPGTHNDTYAESFHRSFFADWQDARPTSPGQVLTFAETRSKQKLSCPPDGQLDAIGCLTAILPFILLSASADEERAVSAAVAFVKLTHPHPKVPEYVEIYGRALHAVLGGADVRRQAEHALRRLEAWDVCQSYSRRAARYRHEVESVATTAVSVS
;
A
#
# COMPACT_ATOMS: atom_id res chain seq x y z
N MET A 1 16.99 1.57 -21.19
CA MET A 1 16.08 2.65 -20.76
C MET A 1 16.67 4.02 -21.11
N LYS A 2 15.89 4.90 -21.75
CA LYS A 2 16.28 6.29 -22.07
C LYS A 2 16.57 7.09 -20.78
N ALA A 3 17.40 8.14 -20.85
CA ALA A 3 17.81 8.91 -19.67
C ALA A 3 16.62 9.56 -18.94
N GLU A 4 15.69 10.18 -19.67
CA GLU A 4 14.48 10.78 -19.13
C GLU A 4 13.60 9.75 -18.40
N MET A 5 13.36 8.59 -19.02
CA MET A 5 12.62 7.49 -18.39
C MET A 5 13.28 7.02 -17.08
N ARG A 6 14.61 6.88 -17.08
CA ARG A 6 15.36 6.51 -15.85
C ARG A 6 15.14 7.53 -14.74
N ARG A 7 15.15 8.81 -15.10
CA ARG A 7 14.88 9.91 -14.17
C ARG A 7 13.45 9.82 -13.63
N SER A 8 12.44 9.64 -14.49
CA SER A 8 11.04 9.48 -14.07
C SER A 8 10.84 8.31 -13.12
N VAL A 9 11.47 7.16 -13.39
CA VAL A 9 11.42 6.00 -12.49
C VAL A 9 12.05 6.31 -11.13
N SER A 10 13.21 6.96 -11.11
CA SER A 10 13.87 7.35 -9.87
C SER A 10 13.05 8.37 -9.08
N GLU A 11 12.50 9.38 -9.75
CA GLU A 11 11.65 10.41 -9.14
C GLU A 11 10.34 9.80 -8.61
N ALA A 12 9.77 8.82 -9.30
CA ALA A 12 8.58 8.11 -8.84
C ALA A 12 8.82 7.33 -7.54
N PHE A 13 9.98 6.66 -7.37
CA PHE A 13 10.32 6.01 -6.10
C PHE A 13 10.53 7.02 -4.97
N TRP A 14 11.21 8.15 -5.23
CA TRP A 14 11.33 9.21 -4.23
C TRP A 14 10.00 9.83 -3.85
N ALA A 15 9.14 10.08 -4.83
CA ALA A 15 7.79 10.60 -4.62
C ALA A 15 6.92 9.63 -3.83
N LEU A 16 7.03 8.32 -4.08
CA LEU A 16 6.37 7.29 -3.27
C LEU A 16 6.75 7.40 -1.79
N CYS A 17 8.05 7.48 -1.49
CA CYS A 17 8.52 7.60 -0.10
C CYS A 17 8.06 8.92 0.54
N ALA A 18 8.24 10.04 -0.16
CA ALA A 18 7.88 11.35 0.37
C ALA A 18 6.37 11.49 0.59
N ALA A 19 5.55 11.06 -0.37
CA ALA A 19 4.09 11.18 -0.27
C ALA A 19 3.52 10.30 0.86
N ASP A 20 4.01 9.08 1.01
CA ASP A 20 3.60 8.17 2.07
C ASP A 20 3.97 8.70 3.46
N SER A 21 5.23 9.12 3.65
CA SER A 21 5.67 9.67 4.93
C SER A 21 4.95 10.99 5.30
N MET A 22 4.69 11.84 4.31
CA MET A 22 3.95 13.09 4.53
C MET A 22 2.47 12.84 4.89
N SER A 23 1.86 11.80 4.34
CA SER A 23 0.43 11.50 4.53
C SER A 23 0.15 10.60 5.74
N MET A 24 1.13 9.79 6.15
CA MET A 24 1.02 8.83 7.26
C MET A 24 0.45 9.42 8.57
N PRO A 25 0.83 10.64 9.02
CA PRO A 25 0.35 11.19 10.30
C PRO A 25 -1.15 11.52 10.34
N VAL A 26 -1.78 11.59 9.18
CA VAL A 26 -3.22 11.91 9.03
C VAL A 26 -3.99 10.74 8.42
N HIS A 27 -3.37 9.57 8.29
CA HIS A 27 -4.03 8.39 7.77
C HIS A 27 -5.22 8.00 8.67
N TRP A 28 -6.40 7.81 8.06
CA TRP A 28 -7.69 7.51 8.70
C TRP A 28 -8.36 8.63 9.50
N TYR A 29 -7.92 9.88 9.35
CA TYR A 29 -8.72 11.02 9.79
C TYR A 29 -9.95 11.16 8.89
N TYR A 30 -11.14 10.96 9.46
CA TYR A 30 -12.40 11.10 8.72
C TYR A 30 -12.94 12.55 8.74
N ASP A 31 -12.47 13.38 9.67
CA ASP A 31 -12.75 14.81 9.70
C ASP A 31 -11.45 15.62 9.45
N ILE A 32 -11.50 16.52 8.47
CA ILE A 32 -10.38 17.41 8.14
C ILE A 32 -10.13 18.48 9.22
N ALA A 33 -11.14 18.81 10.04
CA ALA A 33 -10.98 19.74 11.16
C ALA A 33 -10.13 19.14 12.28
N ASP A 34 -10.22 17.82 12.47
CA ASP A 34 -9.37 17.09 13.42
C ASP A 34 -7.89 17.19 13.03
N ILE A 35 -7.56 17.12 11.73
CA ILE A 35 -6.18 17.33 11.24
C ILE A 35 -5.70 18.72 11.65
N LYS A 36 -6.49 19.77 11.40
CA LYS A 36 -6.11 21.15 11.76
C LYS A 36 -5.88 21.30 13.26
N ARG A 37 -6.78 20.76 14.08
CA ARG A 37 -6.68 20.81 15.54
C ARG A 37 -5.41 20.11 16.02
N ASP A 38 -5.18 18.89 15.54
CA ASP A 38 -4.14 18.02 16.09
C ASP A 38 -2.74 18.42 15.60
N PHE A 39 -2.61 19.10 14.46
CA PHE A 39 -1.34 19.58 13.92
C PHE A 39 -1.15 21.10 13.98
N GLY A 40 -2.08 21.83 14.59
CA GLY A 40 -2.00 23.29 14.70
C GLY A 40 -2.10 24.03 13.35
N GLY A 41 -2.74 23.40 12.36
CA GLY A 41 -2.82 23.89 10.98
C GLY A 41 -2.85 22.76 9.96
N TRP A 42 -2.72 23.10 8.68
CA TRP A 42 -2.56 22.10 7.63
C TRP A 42 -1.16 21.49 7.68
N ILE A 43 -1.07 20.16 7.58
CA ILE A 43 0.23 19.48 7.41
C ILE A 43 0.90 19.95 6.11
N SER A 44 2.17 20.34 6.21
CA SER A 44 2.96 20.88 5.08
C SER A 44 4.36 20.27 4.98
N GLY A 45 4.66 19.28 5.82
CA GLY A 45 5.92 18.56 5.86
C GLY A 45 5.80 17.22 6.58
N PHE A 46 6.93 16.58 6.82
CA PHE A 46 6.98 15.34 7.57
C PHE A 46 6.67 15.59 9.05
N ASN A 47 5.76 14.79 9.59
CA ASN A 47 5.36 14.84 10.99
C ASN A 47 5.37 13.41 11.55
N SER A 48 5.56 13.26 12.87
CA SER A 48 5.24 12.01 13.53
C SER A 48 3.71 11.91 13.71
N PRO A 49 3.12 10.71 13.68
CA PRO A 49 1.73 10.52 14.06
C PRO A 49 1.53 10.93 15.52
N ARG A 50 0.33 11.40 15.85
CA ARG A 50 -0.05 11.62 17.25
C ARG A 50 -0.25 10.28 17.93
N ASP A 51 0.01 10.21 19.24
CA ASP A 51 -0.24 8.97 20.01
C ASP A 51 -1.73 8.60 20.05
N SER A 52 -2.58 9.63 20.09
CA SER A 52 -4.04 9.49 20.06
C SER A 52 -4.57 9.90 18.69
N HIS A 53 -5.49 9.11 18.16
CA HIS A 53 -6.16 9.31 16.87
C HIS A 53 -7.68 9.41 17.10
N PRO A 54 -8.33 10.51 16.65
CA PRO A 54 -9.69 10.87 17.03
C PRO A 54 -10.76 9.91 16.49
N SER A 55 -10.47 9.21 15.39
CA SER A 55 -11.39 8.25 14.77
C SER A 55 -10.84 6.83 14.73
N SER A 56 -9.95 6.46 15.65
CA SER A 56 -9.33 5.14 15.61
C SER A 56 -10.37 4.03 15.79
N ILE A 57 -10.30 3.04 14.91
CA ILE A 57 -11.01 1.77 15.04
C ILE A 57 -10.03 0.60 15.02
N LEU A 58 -8.76 0.83 15.35
CA LEU A 58 -7.72 -0.20 15.31
C LEU A 58 -8.15 -1.43 16.13
N THR A 59 -8.77 -1.21 17.29
CA THR A 59 -9.26 -2.24 18.20
C THR A 59 -10.41 -3.10 17.65
N LEU A 60 -11.09 -2.63 16.60
CA LEU A 60 -12.13 -3.40 15.91
C LEU A 60 -11.53 -4.33 14.84
N SER A 61 -10.27 -4.14 14.47
CA SER A 61 -9.62 -4.88 13.39
C SER A 61 -9.23 -6.28 13.83
N ASN A 62 -9.43 -7.26 12.96
CA ASN A 62 -9.14 -8.66 13.25
C ASN A 62 -7.62 -8.90 13.28
N THR A 63 -7.10 -9.35 14.41
CA THR A 63 -5.68 -9.69 14.63
C THR A 63 -5.30 -11.08 14.13
N THR A 64 -6.30 -11.92 13.79
CA THR A 64 -6.14 -13.30 13.27
C THR A 64 -6.28 -13.39 11.75
N GLY A 65 -6.65 -12.30 11.05
CA GLY A 65 -6.95 -12.32 9.61
C GLY A 65 -7.46 -10.98 9.06
N SER A 66 -8.21 -11.03 7.97
CA SER A 66 -8.79 -9.84 7.33
C SER A 66 -9.99 -9.27 8.11
N GLY A 67 -10.30 -8.00 7.83
CA GLY A 67 -11.55 -7.36 8.29
C GLY A 67 -11.60 -7.06 9.78
N ARG A 68 -12.82 -7.05 10.33
CA ARG A 68 -13.11 -6.77 11.74
C ARG A 68 -13.41 -8.05 12.52
N THR A 69 -13.07 -8.05 13.81
CA THR A 69 -13.27 -9.20 14.71
C THR A 69 -14.74 -9.63 14.82
N ALA A 70 -15.67 -8.67 14.81
CA ALA A 70 -17.11 -8.97 14.87
C ALA A 70 -17.65 -9.73 13.64
N TRP A 71 -16.89 -9.76 12.54
CA TRP A 71 -17.29 -10.38 11.27
C TRP A 71 -16.52 -11.66 10.96
N SER A 72 -15.56 -12.07 11.81
CA SER A 72 -14.85 -13.33 11.67
C SER A 72 -15.60 -14.48 12.36
N GLY A 73 -16.36 -15.25 11.57
CA GLY A 73 -17.15 -16.40 12.04
C GLY A 73 -16.37 -17.72 12.16
N GLY A 74 -15.15 -17.71 12.69
CA GLY A 74 -14.28 -18.89 12.77
C GLY A 74 -13.80 -19.21 14.18
N ALA A 75 -13.39 -20.47 14.40
CA ALA A 75 -12.73 -20.92 15.63
C ALA A 75 -11.55 -20.02 16.02
N SER A 76 -11.21 -19.96 17.30
CA SER A 76 -10.09 -19.17 17.85
C SER A 76 -8.78 -19.53 17.15
N ARG A 77 -8.43 -18.79 16.09
CA ARG A 77 -7.13 -18.90 15.42
C ARG A 77 -6.10 -18.09 16.21
N PRO A 78 -4.83 -18.51 16.25
CA PRO A 78 -3.78 -17.70 16.85
C PRO A 78 -3.70 -16.32 16.20
N ASP A 79 -3.42 -15.30 17.00
CA ASP A 79 -3.17 -13.95 16.51
C ASP A 79 -1.95 -13.96 15.59
N VAL A 80 -2.12 -13.38 14.40
CA VAL A 80 -1.06 -13.17 13.43
C VAL A 80 -0.30 -11.89 13.78
N VAL A 81 -1.04 -10.86 14.19
CA VAL A 81 -0.48 -9.61 14.73
C VAL A 81 0.19 -9.89 16.08
N GLY A 82 1.40 -9.39 16.27
CA GLY A 82 2.20 -9.58 17.48
C GLY A 82 3.03 -10.86 17.50
N ASN A 83 2.57 -11.94 16.85
CA ASN A 83 3.25 -13.25 16.88
C ASN A 83 3.93 -13.64 15.56
N VAL A 84 3.33 -13.29 14.42
CA VAL A 84 3.82 -13.68 13.08
C VAL A 84 4.26 -12.45 12.29
N ILE A 85 3.52 -11.35 12.40
CA ILE A 85 3.88 -10.05 11.83
C ILE A 85 3.61 -8.97 12.88
N LEU A 86 4.13 -7.75 12.67
CA LEU A 86 3.94 -6.65 13.61
C LEU A 86 4.35 -7.07 15.04
N HIS A 87 5.52 -7.71 15.17
CA HIS A 87 6.00 -8.30 16.41
C HIS A 87 5.91 -7.31 17.59
N ASP A 88 5.42 -7.81 18.72
CA ASP A 88 5.27 -7.07 19.99
C ASP A 88 4.24 -5.92 19.97
N LYS A 89 3.36 -5.84 18.96
CA LYS A 89 2.37 -4.75 18.80
C LYS A 89 0.93 -5.15 19.11
N LEU A 90 0.68 -6.37 19.58
CA LEU A 90 -0.68 -6.87 19.84
C LEU A 90 -1.43 -6.00 20.86
N ASP A 91 -0.75 -5.50 21.89
CA ASP A 91 -1.36 -4.69 22.94
C ASP A 91 -1.89 -3.35 22.40
N LEU A 92 -1.23 -2.78 21.39
CA LEU A 92 -1.70 -1.57 20.70
C LEU A 92 -3.02 -1.83 19.95
N TRP A 93 -3.19 -3.04 19.40
CA TRP A 93 -4.41 -3.47 18.72
C TRP A 93 -5.53 -3.86 19.70
N LYS A 94 -5.21 -4.12 20.97
CA LYS A 94 -6.19 -4.48 22.01
C LYS A 94 -6.36 -3.39 23.08
N ALA A 95 -5.77 -2.22 22.85
CA ALA A 95 -5.77 -1.12 23.80
C ALA A 95 -7.20 -0.68 24.17
N SER A 96 -7.50 -0.63 25.47
CA SER A 96 -8.83 -0.27 25.97
C SER A 96 -9.22 1.19 25.70
N THR A 97 -8.24 2.06 25.41
CA THR A 97 -8.46 3.48 25.13
C THR A 97 -9.19 3.72 23.81
N GLY A 98 -9.15 2.76 22.87
CA GLY A 98 -9.81 2.88 21.56
C GLY A 98 -9.31 4.03 20.69
N SER A 99 -8.18 4.64 21.03
CA SER A 99 -7.68 5.85 20.37
C SER A 99 -6.24 5.73 19.88
N VAL A 100 -5.65 4.54 19.87
CA VAL A 100 -4.28 4.33 19.36
C VAL A 100 -4.22 4.68 17.88
N HIS A 101 -3.23 5.47 17.49
CA HIS A 101 -2.99 5.78 16.08
C HIS A 101 -2.54 4.53 15.31
N TYR A 102 -3.02 4.36 14.08
CA TYR A 102 -2.70 3.20 13.23
C TYR A 102 -1.19 2.98 13.09
N HIS A 103 -0.46 4.08 12.89
CA HIS A 103 0.99 4.09 12.74
C HIS A 103 1.76 4.40 14.03
N GLN A 104 1.23 4.02 15.20
CA GLN A 104 1.93 4.20 16.47
C GLN A 104 3.37 3.68 16.37
N GLY A 105 4.36 4.46 16.81
CA GLY A 105 5.77 4.10 16.77
C GLY A 105 6.54 4.60 15.54
N LEU A 106 5.86 4.96 14.45
CA LEU A 106 6.53 5.66 13.34
C LEU A 106 6.92 7.08 13.73
N GLN A 107 7.98 7.58 13.12
CA GLN A 107 8.49 8.94 13.26
C GLN A 107 8.34 9.74 11.97
N SER A 108 8.48 11.06 12.09
CA SER A 108 8.61 11.96 10.96
C SER A 108 9.67 11.46 9.96
N GLY A 109 9.29 11.30 8.70
CA GLY A 109 10.17 10.82 7.63
C GLY A 109 10.17 9.30 7.44
N GLU A 110 9.60 8.52 8.35
CA GLU A 110 9.45 7.07 8.16
C GLU A 110 8.29 6.73 7.22
N ASN A 111 8.42 5.60 6.52
CA ASN A 111 7.41 5.07 5.62
C ASN A 111 6.54 4.00 6.29
N THR A 112 5.29 3.91 5.84
CA THR A 112 4.35 2.87 6.24
C THR A 112 4.76 1.50 5.70
N LEU A 113 4.19 0.45 6.30
CA LEU A 113 4.47 -0.95 5.96
C LEU A 113 4.31 -1.25 4.46
N ASN A 114 3.30 -0.68 3.81
CA ASN A 114 3.03 -0.89 2.39
C ASN A 114 4.16 -0.38 1.50
N VAL A 115 4.65 0.84 1.78
CA VAL A 115 5.75 1.42 1.03
C VAL A 115 7.06 0.69 1.33
N LEU A 116 7.31 0.30 2.58
CA LEU A 116 8.46 -0.55 2.90
C LEU A 116 8.42 -1.87 2.11
N CYS A 117 7.26 -2.52 2.01
CA CYS A 117 7.10 -3.73 1.19
C CYS A 117 7.40 -3.46 -0.30
N ALA A 118 6.91 -2.35 -0.86
CA ALA A 118 7.18 -1.98 -2.25
C ALA A 118 8.66 -1.69 -2.50
N LEU A 119 9.33 -0.95 -1.60
CA LEU A 119 10.77 -0.67 -1.70
C LEU A 119 11.60 -1.95 -1.62
N ARG A 120 11.21 -2.88 -0.75
CA ARG A 120 11.87 -4.19 -0.64
C ARG A 120 11.67 -5.06 -1.87
N ALA A 121 10.47 -5.04 -2.45
CA ALA A 121 10.21 -5.68 -3.74
C ALA A 121 11.10 -5.08 -4.83
N ALA A 122 11.19 -3.75 -4.94
CA ALA A 122 12.06 -3.09 -5.89
C ALA A 122 13.54 -3.47 -5.69
N HIS A 123 14.02 -3.43 -4.44
CA HIS A 123 15.37 -3.85 -4.09
C HIS A 123 15.63 -5.29 -4.51
N THR A 124 14.74 -6.22 -4.17
CA THR A 124 14.86 -7.66 -4.51
C THR A 124 14.92 -7.88 -6.02
N LEU A 125 14.07 -7.20 -6.79
CA LEU A 125 14.04 -7.32 -8.26
C LEU A 125 15.34 -6.83 -8.89
N VAL A 126 15.89 -5.71 -8.41
CA VAL A 126 17.14 -5.12 -8.89
C VAL A 126 18.35 -5.94 -8.46
N SER A 127 18.44 -6.33 -7.17
CA SER A 127 19.59 -7.05 -6.61
C SER A 127 19.74 -8.45 -7.20
N SER A 128 18.61 -9.10 -7.52
CA SER A 128 18.57 -10.41 -8.16
C SER A 128 18.83 -10.35 -9.67
N ARG A 129 19.02 -9.15 -10.24
CA ARG A 129 19.34 -8.91 -11.66
C ARG A 129 18.33 -9.54 -12.64
N PHE A 130 17.03 -9.56 -12.28
CA PHE A 130 16.01 -10.01 -13.21
C PHE A 130 15.91 -9.06 -14.41
N THR A 131 15.98 -9.62 -15.62
CA THR A 131 15.84 -8.87 -16.88
C THR A 131 14.40 -8.87 -17.41
N ASP A 132 13.57 -9.79 -16.92
CA ASP A 132 12.15 -9.91 -17.24
C ASP A 132 11.36 -10.19 -15.96
N LEU A 133 10.58 -9.20 -15.52
CA LEU A 133 9.83 -9.27 -14.27
C LEU A 133 8.50 -10.03 -14.42
N SER A 134 8.13 -10.43 -15.64
CA SER A 134 6.97 -11.30 -15.89
C SER A 134 7.22 -12.76 -15.50
N ARG A 135 8.48 -13.13 -15.26
CA ARG A 135 8.89 -14.48 -14.91
C ARG A 135 8.40 -14.87 -13.50
N PRO A 136 7.97 -16.13 -13.30
CA PRO A 136 7.57 -16.64 -11.98
C PRO A 136 8.63 -16.43 -10.90
N ASP A 137 9.92 -16.62 -11.24
CA ASP A 137 11.03 -16.48 -10.30
C ASP A 137 11.15 -15.08 -9.69
N ALA A 138 10.81 -14.03 -10.45
CA ALA A 138 10.79 -12.66 -9.95
C ALA A 138 9.74 -12.48 -8.85
N ARG A 139 8.53 -13.02 -9.05
CA ARG A 139 7.45 -13.00 -8.05
C ARG A 139 7.79 -13.89 -6.85
N ALA A 140 8.38 -15.06 -7.09
CA ALA A 140 8.84 -15.96 -6.04
C ALA A 140 9.88 -15.30 -5.12
N ALA A 141 10.87 -14.62 -5.70
CA ALA A 141 11.89 -13.89 -4.94
C ALA A 141 11.27 -12.76 -4.10
N VAL A 142 10.39 -11.94 -4.70
CA VAL A 142 9.70 -10.86 -3.97
C VAL A 142 8.83 -11.39 -2.84
N LEU A 143 8.06 -12.46 -3.05
CA LEU A 143 7.24 -13.05 -2.00
C LEU A 143 8.08 -13.66 -0.87
N SER A 144 9.22 -14.27 -1.21
CA SER A 144 10.14 -14.82 -0.21
C SER A 144 10.74 -13.71 0.66
N ASP A 145 11.16 -12.59 0.05
CA ASP A 145 11.63 -11.42 0.80
C ASP A 145 10.52 -10.80 1.66
N TYR A 146 9.30 -10.67 1.11
CA TYR A 146 8.12 -10.17 1.81
C TYR A 146 7.78 -11.00 3.06
N ILE A 147 7.84 -12.33 2.97
CA ILE A 147 7.66 -13.22 4.13
C ILE A 147 8.79 -13.01 5.13
N GLY A 148 10.05 -13.06 4.69
CA GLY A 148 11.18 -12.89 5.60
C GLY A 148 11.16 -11.55 6.32
N PHE A 149 10.80 -10.48 5.62
CA PHE A 149 10.67 -9.13 6.16
C PHE A 149 9.64 -9.05 7.28
N LEU A 150 8.41 -9.50 7.02
CA LEU A 150 7.31 -9.34 7.95
C LEU A 150 7.35 -10.34 9.11
N THR A 151 7.99 -11.49 8.92
CA THR A 151 8.12 -12.54 9.94
C THR A 151 9.39 -12.45 10.79
N THR A 152 10.29 -11.51 10.47
CA THR A 152 11.47 -11.24 11.30
C THR A 152 11.17 -10.08 12.26
N PRO A 153 11.34 -10.25 13.59
CA PRO A 153 11.20 -9.15 14.54
C PRO A 153 12.17 -7.99 14.28
N GLY A 154 11.75 -6.76 14.57
CA GLY A 154 12.61 -5.57 14.49
C GLY A 154 12.92 -5.06 13.08
N THR A 155 12.27 -5.57 12.04
CA THR A 155 12.50 -5.11 10.65
C THR A 155 11.78 -3.81 10.29
N HIS A 156 10.74 -3.43 11.03
CA HIS A 156 9.98 -2.19 10.82
C HIS A 156 9.27 -1.69 12.09
N ASN A 157 9.04 -0.38 12.14
CA ASN A 157 8.41 0.27 13.30
C ASN A 157 6.88 0.44 13.17
N ASP A 158 6.29 0.21 11.99
CA ASP A 158 4.85 0.42 11.79
C ASP A 158 3.95 -0.51 12.63
N THR A 159 2.88 0.05 13.20
CA THR A 159 1.85 -0.67 13.98
C THR A 159 0.71 -1.20 13.13
N TYR A 160 0.51 -0.67 11.92
CA TYR A 160 -0.60 -1.07 11.07
C TYR A 160 -0.16 -1.97 9.91
N ALA A 161 -0.96 -3.02 9.67
CA ALA A 161 -0.90 -3.81 8.45
C ALA A 161 -2.30 -3.92 7.89
N GLU A 162 -2.50 -3.67 6.60
CA GLU A 162 -3.80 -3.83 5.94
C GLU A 162 -4.33 -5.28 6.01
N SER A 163 -5.63 -5.43 5.75
CA SER A 163 -6.34 -6.72 5.80
C SER A 163 -5.70 -7.79 4.90
N PHE A 164 -5.13 -7.42 3.76
CA PHE A 164 -4.51 -8.39 2.85
C PHE A 164 -3.22 -8.99 3.43
N HIS A 165 -2.41 -8.20 4.15
CA HIS A 165 -1.24 -8.71 4.86
C HIS A 165 -1.66 -9.73 5.91
N ARG A 166 -2.59 -9.33 6.80
CA ARG A 166 -3.08 -10.19 7.88
C ARG A 166 -3.71 -11.47 7.33
N SER A 167 -4.52 -11.39 6.28
CA SER A 167 -5.07 -12.58 5.64
C SER A 167 -4.01 -13.46 4.98
N PHE A 168 -2.96 -12.88 4.36
CA PHE A 168 -1.88 -13.68 3.78
C PHE A 168 -1.18 -14.50 4.86
N PHE A 169 -0.83 -13.87 5.98
CA PHE A 169 -0.10 -14.54 7.06
C PHE A 169 -0.97 -15.47 7.91
N ALA A 170 -2.28 -15.22 8.00
CA ALA A 170 -3.24 -16.14 8.61
C ALA A 170 -3.29 -17.50 7.89
N ASP A 171 -3.13 -17.50 6.57
CA ASP A 171 -3.05 -18.75 5.79
C ASP A 171 -1.60 -19.30 5.76
N TRP A 172 -0.59 -18.41 5.72
CA TRP A 172 0.82 -18.82 5.69
C TRP A 172 1.27 -19.52 6.97
N GLN A 173 0.77 -19.12 8.14
CA GLN A 173 1.21 -19.65 9.44
C GLN A 173 0.96 -21.16 9.61
N ASP A 174 0.05 -21.73 8.82
CA ASP A 174 -0.27 -23.17 8.82
C ASP A 174 0.79 -24.00 8.07
N ALA A 175 1.30 -23.50 6.94
CA ALA A 175 2.21 -24.23 6.05
C ALA A 175 3.68 -23.80 6.17
N ARG A 176 3.92 -22.52 6.53
CA ARG A 176 5.24 -21.88 6.70
C ARG A 176 6.29 -22.24 5.61
N PRO A 177 5.96 -22.13 4.31
CA PRO A 177 6.94 -22.34 3.25
C PRO A 177 8.08 -21.32 3.36
N THR A 178 9.32 -21.77 3.13
CA THR A 178 10.52 -20.94 3.30
C THR A 178 11.30 -20.70 2.01
N SER A 179 11.32 -21.66 1.07
CA SER A 179 12.01 -21.45 -0.21
C SER A 179 11.15 -20.66 -1.22
N PRO A 180 11.75 -19.85 -2.13
CA PRO A 180 11.00 -19.06 -3.10
C PRO A 180 9.99 -19.87 -3.93
N GLY A 181 10.37 -21.07 -4.38
CA GLY A 181 9.47 -21.95 -5.14
C GLY A 181 8.27 -22.41 -4.33
N GLN A 182 8.48 -22.88 -3.09
CA GLN A 182 7.39 -23.28 -2.20
C GLN A 182 6.48 -22.10 -1.83
N VAL A 183 7.06 -20.93 -1.60
CA VAL A 183 6.32 -19.70 -1.32
C VAL A 183 5.42 -19.33 -2.48
N LEU A 184 5.91 -19.40 -3.72
CA LEU A 184 5.10 -19.14 -4.90
C LEU A 184 3.96 -20.15 -5.04
N THR A 185 4.24 -21.45 -4.92
CA THR A 185 3.21 -22.50 -4.98
C THR A 185 2.15 -22.32 -3.89
N PHE A 186 2.56 -21.95 -2.68
CA PHE A 186 1.63 -21.60 -1.59
C PHE A 186 0.73 -20.41 -1.99
N ALA A 187 1.32 -19.31 -2.46
CA ALA A 187 0.56 -18.11 -2.78
C ALA A 187 -0.41 -18.32 -3.96
N GLU A 188 -0.01 -19.10 -4.97
CA GLU A 188 -0.88 -19.50 -6.08
C GLU A 188 -2.03 -20.38 -5.61
N THR A 189 -1.76 -21.36 -4.75
CA THR A 189 -2.77 -22.27 -4.19
C THR A 189 -3.77 -21.50 -3.32
N ARG A 190 -3.25 -20.66 -2.42
CA ARG A 190 -4.04 -19.75 -1.58
C ARG A 190 -4.94 -18.85 -2.44
N SER A 191 -4.38 -18.23 -3.48
CA SER A 191 -5.12 -17.33 -4.37
C SER A 191 -6.30 -18.04 -5.05
N LYS A 192 -6.05 -19.23 -5.62
CA LYS A 192 -7.09 -20.08 -6.23
C LYS A 192 -8.18 -20.45 -5.22
N GLN A 193 -7.81 -20.84 -4.01
CA GLN A 193 -8.77 -21.20 -2.95
C GLN A 193 -9.64 -20.01 -2.55
N LYS A 194 -9.04 -18.83 -2.27
CA LYS A 194 -9.78 -17.62 -1.90
C LYS A 194 -10.75 -17.18 -3.01
N LEU A 195 -10.37 -17.32 -4.27
CA LEU A 195 -11.22 -17.00 -5.42
C LEU A 195 -12.31 -18.05 -5.70
N SER A 196 -12.22 -19.25 -5.11
CA SER A 196 -13.25 -20.29 -5.21
C SER A 196 -14.37 -20.17 -4.16
N CYS A 197 -14.22 -19.25 -3.21
CA CYS A 197 -15.19 -18.94 -2.17
C CYS A 197 -15.85 -17.57 -2.44
N PRO A 198 -16.94 -17.21 -1.72
CA PRO A 198 -17.45 -15.84 -1.75
C PRO A 198 -16.32 -14.83 -1.50
N PRO A 199 -16.17 -13.79 -2.35
CA PRO A 199 -15.06 -12.86 -2.25
C PRO A 199 -15.01 -12.14 -0.90
N ASP A 200 -13.84 -12.12 -0.27
CA ASP A 200 -13.57 -11.27 0.88
C ASP A 200 -13.35 -9.83 0.39
N GLY A 201 -14.35 -8.97 0.61
CA GLY A 201 -14.29 -7.56 0.21
C GLY A 201 -13.16 -6.76 0.89
N GLN A 202 -12.54 -7.30 1.94
CA GLN A 202 -11.38 -6.67 2.60
C GLN A 202 -10.07 -6.90 1.83
N LEU A 203 -10.08 -7.77 0.82
CA LEU A 203 -8.94 -8.00 -0.07
C LEU A 203 -9.00 -7.12 -1.34
N ASP A 204 -10.11 -6.41 -1.55
CA ASP A 204 -10.25 -5.33 -2.52
C ASP A 204 -9.67 -4.02 -1.94
N ALA A 205 -8.41 -4.07 -1.54
CA ALA A 205 -7.76 -3.04 -0.74
C ALA A 205 -6.86 -2.13 -1.59
N ILE A 206 -6.76 -0.85 -1.20
CA ILE A 206 -5.97 0.16 -1.93
C ILE A 206 -4.46 -0.16 -1.96
N GLY A 207 -3.95 -0.91 -0.96
CA GLY A 207 -2.57 -1.39 -0.93
C GLY A 207 -2.13 -2.18 -2.15
N CYS A 208 -3.08 -2.72 -2.93
CA CYS A 208 -2.79 -3.40 -4.19
C CYS A 208 -2.07 -2.48 -5.20
N LEU A 209 -2.38 -1.18 -5.20
CA LEU A 209 -1.76 -0.20 -6.10
C LEU A 209 -0.32 0.11 -5.72
N THR A 210 0.01 0.09 -4.43
CA THR A 210 1.39 0.25 -3.93
C THR A 210 2.22 -1.00 -4.23
N ALA A 211 1.65 -2.19 -4.04
CA ALA A 211 2.33 -3.47 -4.22
C ALA A 211 2.83 -3.71 -5.66
N ILE A 212 2.19 -3.12 -6.66
CA ILE A 212 2.55 -3.32 -8.08
C ILE A 212 3.54 -2.30 -8.62
N LEU A 213 3.78 -1.19 -7.91
CA LEU A 213 4.66 -0.11 -8.39
C LEU A 213 6.03 -0.63 -8.84
N PRO A 214 6.73 -1.51 -8.10
CA PRO A 214 8.04 -2.02 -8.52
C PRO A 214 7.99 -2.74 -9.87
N PHE A 215 6.94 -3.51 -10.14
CA PHE A 215 6.80 -4.25 -11.39
C PHE A 215 6.58 -3.34 -12.59
N ILE A 216 5.81 -2.26 -12.43
CA ILE A 216 5.59 -1.26 -13.50
C ILE A 216 6.82 -0.37 -13.68
N LEU A 217 7.31 0.24 -12.60
CA LEU A 217 8.42 1.21 -12.64
C LEU A 217 9.72 0.57 -13.18
N LEU A 218 10.05 -0.64 -12.73
CA LEU A 218 11.27 -1.32 -13.20
C LEU A 218 11.10 -1.97 -14.58
N SER A 219 9.87 -2.11 -15.06
CA SER A 219 9.55 -2.56 -16.43
C SER A 219 9.22 -1.40 -17.37
N ALA A 220 9.52 -0.16 -17.02
CA ALA A 220 9.10 1.02 -17.79
C ALA A 220 9.67 1.07 -19.24
N SER A 221 10.76 0.36 -19.52
CA SER A 221 11.28 0.20 -20.89
C SER A 221 10.83 -1.08 -21.61
N ALA A 222 10.06 -1.94 -20.93
CA ALA A 222 9.42 -3.09 -21.55
C ALA A 222 8.11 -2.68 -22.21
N ASP A 223 7.59 -3.57 -23.04
CA ASP A 223 6.24 -3.46 -23.61
C ASP A 223 5.17 -3.34 -22.51
N GLU A 224 4.13 -2.54 -22.77
CA GLU A 224 3.07 -2.21 -21.79
C GLU A 224 2.38 -3.49 -21.30
N GLU A 225 1.98 -4.39 -22.21
CA GLU A 225 1.28 -5.63 -21.84
C GLU A 225 2.14 -6.49 -20.93
N ARG A 226 3.45 -6.59 -21.21
CA ARG A 226 4.38 -7.36 -20.39
C ARG A 226 4.50 -6.76 -18.98
N ALA A 227 4.66 -5.45 -18.87
CA ALA A 227 4.78 -4.76 -17.58
C ALA A 227 3.50 -4.92 -16.75
N VAL A 228 2.34 -4.66 -17.35
CA VAL A 228 1.04 -4.72 -16.70
C VAL A 228 0.67 -6.16 -16.33
N SER A 229 0.91 -7.13 -17.21
CA SER A 229 0.67 -8.54 -16.90
C SER A 229 1.53 -9.04 -15.74
N ALA A 230 2.77 -8.57 -15.62
CA ALA A 230 3.65 -8.90 -14.49
C ALA A 230 3.09 -8.36 -13.16
N ALA A 231 2.65 -7.10 -13.15
CA ALA A 231 2.00 -6.46 -12.01
C ALA A 231 0.71 -7.19 -11.60
N VAL A 232 -0.18 -7.49 -12.56
CA VAL A 232 -1.43 -8.23 -12.31
C VAL A 232 -1.14 -9.65 -11.81
N ALA A 233 -0.14 -10.33 -12.37
CA ALA A 233 0.25 -11.66 -11.92
C ALA A 233 0.75 -11.64 -10.46
N PHE A 234 1.50 -10.62 -10.06
CA PHE A 234 1.96 -10.48 -8.68
C PHE A 234 0.83 -10.16 -7.72
N VAL A 235 -0.02 -9.18 -8.05
CA VAL A 235 -1.05 -8.72 -7.12
C VAL A 235 -2.08 -9.81 -6.80
N LYS A 236 -2.38 -10.70 -7.76
CA LYS A 236 -3.27 -11.85 -7.55
C LYS A 236 -2.79 -12.80 -6.43
N LEU A 237 -1.49 -12.83 -6.15
CA LEU A 237 -0.89 -13.69 -5.13
C LEU A 237 -1.12 -13.15 -3.70
N THR A 238 -1.24 -11.83 -3.57
CA THR A 238 -1.40 -11.13 -2.28
C THR A 238 -2.83 -10.69 -2.02
N HIS A 239 -3.53 -10.23 -3.07
CA HIS A 239 -4.89 -9.68 -3.06
C HIS A 239 -5.84 -10.55 -3.92
N PRO A 240 -6.19 -11.77 -3.50
CA PRO A 240 -7.07 -12.64 -4.27
C PRO A 240 -8.52 -12.16 -4.17
N HIS A 241 -8.87 -11.20 -5.03
CA HIS A 241 -10.21 -10.65 -5.16
C HIS A 241 -10.55 -10.45 -6.65
N PRO A 242 -11.79 -10.74 -7.12
CA PRO A 242 -12.13 -10.68 -8.54
C PRO A 242 -11.97 -9.31 -9.21
N LYS A 243 -12.12 -8.22 -8.45
CA LYS A 243 -12.05 -6.84 -8.99
C LYS A 243 -10.63 -6.29 -9.09
N VAL A 244 -9.72 -6.74 -8.21
CA VAL A 244 -8.35 -6.19 -8.11
C VAL A 244 -7.57 -6.26 -9.44
N PRO A 245 -7.64 -7.35 -10.24
CA PRO A 245 -6.95 -7.40 -11.52
C PRO A 245 -7.33 -6.26 -12.47
N GLU A 246 -8.61 -5.88 -12.52
CA GLU A 246 -9.08 -4.80 -13.39
C GLU A 246 -8.53 -3.44 -12.92
N TYR A 247 -8.58 -3.16 -11.62
CA TYR A 247 -8.04 -1.92 -11.05
C TYR A 247 -6.54 -1.77 -11.31
N VAL A 248 -5.79 -2.86 -11.12
CA VAL A 248 -4.35 -2.87 -11.37
C VAL A 248 -4.02 -2.76 -12.86
N GLU A 249 -4.82 -3.36 -13.74
CA GLU A 249 -4.64 -3.19 -15.18
C GLU A 249 -4.81 -1.72 -15.59
N ILE A 250 -5.91 -1.09 -15.15
CA ILE A 250 -6.23 0.30 -15.48
C ILE A 250 -5.15 1.25 -14.94
N TYR A 251 -4.79 1.10 -13.67
CA TYR A 251 -3.76 1.93 -13.04
C TYR A 251 -2.36 1.68 -13.63
N GLY A 252 -2.01 0.41 -13.87
CA GLY A 252 -0.71 0.01 -14.42
C GLY A 252 -0.48 0.54 -15.84
N ARG A 253 -1.51 0.49 -16.70
CA ARG A 253 -1.45 1.08 -18.05
C ARG A 253 -1.29 2.59 -18.02
N ALA A 254 -2.10 3.27 -17.20
CA ALA A 254 -2.00 4.72 -17.05
C ALA A 254 -0.59 5.13 -16.56
N LEU A 255 -0.05 4.42 -15.55
CA LEU A 255 1.28 4.67 -15.02
C LEU A 255 2.38 4.40 -16.07
N HIS A 256 2.31 3.28 -16.79
CA HIS A 256 3.28 2.95 -17.84
C HIS A 256 3.29 4.00 -18.96
N ALA A 257 2.11 4.44 -19.42
CA ALA A 257 1.97 5.49 -20.41
C ALA A 257 2.57 6.82 -19.92
N VAL A 258 2.34 7.22 -18.66
CA VAL A 258 2.90 8.45 -18.07
C VAL A 258 4.42 8.38 -17.98
N LEU A 259 4.98 7.23 -17.59
CA LEU A 259 6.43 7.01 -17.62
C LEU A 259 6.98 7.16 -19.05
N GLY A 260 6.21 6.72 -20.05
CA GLY A 260 6.46 6.93 -21.48
C GLY A 260 6.35 8.37 -21.98
N GLY A 261 5.99 9.33 -21.11
CA GLY A 261 5.84 10.75 -21.44
C GLY A 261 4.40 11.16 -21.79
N ALA A 262 3.40 10.30 -21.57
CA ALA A 262 2.01 10.69 -21.72
C ALA A 262 1.57 11.67 -20.62
N ASP A 263 0.59 12.52 -20.94
CA ASP A 263 0.02 13.47 -19.99
C ASP A 263 -0.77 12.77 -18.87
N VAL A 264 -0.40 13.03 -17.62
CA VAL A 264 -1.02 12.42 -16.43
C VAL A 264 -2.51 12.71 -16.34
N ARG A 265 -2.95 13.92 -16.72
CA ARG A 265 -4.37 14.31 -16.63
C ARG A 265 -5.22 13.52 -17.61
N ARG A 266 -4.77 13.38 -18.85
CA ARG A 266 -5.43 12.57 -19.88
C ARG A 266 -5.49 11.09 -19.50
N GLN A 267 -4.40 10.53 -18.99
CA GLN A 267 -4.37 9.12 -18.56
C GLN A 267 -5.29 8.88 -17.35
N ALA A 268 -5.31 9.80 -16.38
CA ALA A 268 -6.24 9.73 -15.25
C ALA A 268 -7.70 9.84 -15.70
N GLU A 269 -8.03 10.75 -16.63
CA GLU A 269 -9.38 10.85 -17.20
C GLU A 269 -9.79 9.56 -17.92
N HIS A 270 -8.91 9.00 -18.76
CA HIS A 270 -9.18 7.75 -19.46
C HIS A 270 -9.46 6.61 -18.49
N ALA A 271 -8.62 6.45 -17.46
CA ALA A 271 -8.79 5.45 -16.42
C ALA A 271 -10.12 5.62 -15.66
N LEU A 272 -10.45 6.85 -15.23
CA LEU A 272 -11.68 7.14 -14.50
C LEU A 272 -12.94 6.95 -15.35
N ARG A 273 -12.89 7.22 -16.65
CA ARG A 273 -13.99 6.94 -17.57
C ARG A 273 -14.22 5.45 -17.75
N ARG A 274 -13.15 4.65 -17.85
CA ARG A 274 -13.25 3.19 -17.90
C ARG A 274 -13.87 2.60 -16.62
N LEU A 275 -13.65 3.25 -15.48
CA LEU A 275 -14.27 2.90 -14.20
C LEU A 275 -15.67 3.50 -13.99
N GLU A 276 -16.22 4.22 -14.98
CA GLU A 276 -17.48 4.96 -14.86
C GLU A 276 -17.52 5.95 -13.67
N ALA A 277 -16.34 6.40 -13.22
CA ALA A 277 -16.16 7.22 -12.03
C ALA A 277 -15.84 8.69 -12.32
N TRP A 278 -15.61 9.04 -13.60
CA TRP A 278 -15.16 10.37 -14.01
C TRP A 278 -16.03 11.52 -13.48
N ASP A 279 -17.35 11.44 -13.65
CA ASP A 279 -18.25 12.53 -13.26
C ASP A 279 -18.33 12.71 -11.74
N VAL A 280 -18.29 11.60 -10.99
CA VAL A 280 -18.21 11.62 -9.52
C VAL A 280 -16.90 12.28 -9.09
N CYS A 281 -15.78 11.87 -9.67
CA CYS A 281 -14.44 12.39 -9.36
C CYS A 281 -14.27 13.88 -9.71
N GLN A 282 -14.98 14.40 -10.73
CA GLN A 282 -14.96 15.82 -11.04
C GLN A 282 -15.49 16.67 -9.88
N SER A 283 -16.51 16.20 -9.15
CA SER A 283 -17.05 16.92 -8.00
C SER A 283 -16.00 17.08 -6.89
N TYR A 284 -15.27 15.99 -6.58
CA TYR A 284 -14.18 16.00 -5.61
C TYR A 284 -13.01 16.87 -6.07
N SER A 285 -12.64 16.80 -7.35
CA SER A 285 -11.57 17.64 -7.92
C SER A 285 -11.89 19.14 -7.79
N ARG A 286 -13.15 19.54 -8.05
CA ARG A 286 -13.60 20.93 -7.87
C ARG A 286 -13.58 21.38 -6.41
N ARG A 287 -13.93 20.48 -5.47
CA ARG A 287 -13.84 20.77 -4.03
C ARG A 287 -12.38 20.90 -3.59
N ALA A 288 -11.52 19.99 -4.03
CA ALA A 288 -10.09 19.98 -3.72
C ALA A 288 -9.39 21.28 -4.17
N ALA A 289 -9.76 21.82 -5.34
CA ALA A 289 -9.21 23.07 -5.86
C ALA A 289 -9.40 24.27 -4.91
N ARG A 290 -10.40 24.25 -4.02
CA ARG A 290 -10.64 25.34 -3.05
C ARG A 290 -9.55 25.42 -1.99
N TYR A 291 -8.92 24.30 -1.63
CA TYR A 291 -7.86 24.25 -0.62
C TYR A 291 -6.52 24.79 -1.14
N ARG A 292 -6.34 24.88 -2.46
CA ARG A 292 -5.12 25.42 -3.08
C ARG A 292 -4.86 26.87 -2.65
N HIS A 293 -5.90 27.69 -2.59
CA HIS A 293 -5.80 29.10 -2.22
C HIS A 293 -5.48 29.32 -0.73
N GLU A 294 -5.88 28.39 0.14
CA GLU A 294 -5.55 28.45 1.58
C GLU A 294 -4.09 28.09 1.88
N VAL A 295 -3.48 27.22 1.07
CA VAL A 295 -2.07 26.82 1.23
C VAL A 295 -1.13 27.88 0.64
N GLU A 296 -1.48 28.47 -0.50
CA GLU A 296 -0.69 29.53 -1.14
C GLU A 296 -0.59 30.80 -0.25
N SER A 297 -1.62 31.15 0.53
CA SER A 297 -1.57 32.29 1.46
C SER A 297 -0.65 32.04 2.67
N VAL A 298 -0.59 30.80 3.18
CA VAL A 298 0.32 30.40 4.26
C VAL A 298 1.78 30.38 3.77
N ALA A 299 2.03 29.86 2.57
CA ALA A 299 3.38 29.82 1.98
C ALA A 299 3.94 31.23 1.72
N THR A 300 3.09 32.18 1.31
CA THR A 300 3.52 33.58 1.07
C THR A 300 3.91 34.30 2.36
N THR A 301 3.27 33.96 3.49
CA THR A 301 3.54 34.56 4.80
C THR A 301 4.86 34.03 5.41
N ALA A 302 5.22 32.77 5.13
CA ALA A 302 6.47 32.17 5.61
C ALA A 302 7.73 32.74 4.92
N VAL A 303 7.61 33.22 3.68
CA VAL A 303 8.72 33.84 2.93
C VAL A 303 8.95 35.31 3.34
N SER A 304 7.96 35.98 3.93
CA SER A 304 8.08 37.37 4.38
C SER A 304 8.65 37.55 5.79
N VAL A 305 8.98 36.47 6.51
CA VAL A 305 9.52 36.50 7.88
C VAL A 305 10.91 35.83 7.97
N SER A 306 11.58 35.62 6.83
CA SER A 306 12.99 35.21 6.73
C SER A 306 13.82 36.30 6.08
#